data_AF-A0A836UPL4-F1
#
_entry.id   AF-A0A836UPL4-F1
#
_cell.length_a   1.000
_cell.length_b   1.000
_cell.length_c   1.000
_cell.angle_alpha   90.00
_cell.angle_beta   90.00
_cell.angle_gamma   90.00
#
_symmetry.space_group_name_H-M   'P 1'
#
loop_
_entity.id
_entity.type
_entity.pdbx_description
1 polymer ?
#
loop_
_entity_poly.entity_id
_entity_poly.type
_entity_poly.pdbx_seq_one_letter_code
_entity_poly.pdbx_strand_id
1 'polypeptide(L)'
;MHNRHPLLATRSARPLALPSLLHDLLQLADLLRDLPGIGWLFNMGGPMSRRRTERIRSTLLGNFRSGIKWPRQYIVVLHFPEGISPVEFVEELLEKSGFSTPVEALKHRTDLPAGMHYCHTKKLDIDEKQRIAPQTDDEILRAALILGLCGPNFYSPDRTVIWTEGRLTRAVGLYQPTGFYED
;
A
#
# COMPACT_ATOMS: atom_id res chain seq x y z
N MET A 1 37.99 70.87 -5.11
CA MET A 1 37.87 71.14 -3.66
C MET A 1 36.49 71.72 -3.38
N HIS A 2 35.76 71.10 -2.43
CA HIS A 2 34.76 71.68 -1.52
C HIS A 2 33.54 72.47 -2.05
N ASN A 3 32.34 71.94 -1.73
CA ASN A 3 31.19 72.61 -1.07
C ASN A 3 30.09 71.54 -0.88
N ARG A 4 29.93 70.86 0.27
CA ARG A 4 29.32 71.24 1.57
C ARG A 4 27.91 71.86 1.46
N HIS A 5 26.91 71.04 1.75
CA HIS A 5 25.61 71.41 2.34
C HIS A 5 25.40 70.64 3.67
N PRO A 6 24.58 71.17 4.59
CA PRO A 6 24.76 71.00 6.03
C PRO A 6 24.00 69.83 6.67
N LEU A 7 24.49 69.51 7.87
CA LEU A 7 23.95 68.63 8.89
C LEU A 7 22.60 69.13 9.44
N LEU A 8 21.72 68.19 9.80
CA LEU A 8 21.06 68.17 11.11
C LEU A 8 20.66 66.73 11.44
N ALA A 9 21.26 66.23 12.52
CA ALA A 9 20.93 64.97 13.15
C ALA A 9 19.57 65.05 13.86
N THR A 10 18.87 63.93 14.00
CA THR A 10 18.38 63.49 15.32
C THR A 10 17.83 62.07 15.30
N ARG A 11 18.28 61.33 16.32
CA ARG A 11 17.65 60.21 17.03
C ARG A 11 17.54 58.82 16.38
N SER A 12 18.21 57.91 17.06
CA SER A 12 18.05 56.47 17.07
C SER A 12 16.58 56.01 17.09
N ALA A 13 16.24 55.12 16.18
CA ALA A 13 15.27 54.06 16.45
C ALA A 13 15.92 52.74 16.00
N ARG A 14 15.91 51.78 16.93
CA ARG A 14 16.43 50.42 16.77
C ARG A 14 15.86 49.75 15.50
N PRO A 15 16.59 48.81 14.87
CA PRO A 15 15.97 47.94 13.88
C PRO A 15 14.94 47.07 14.59
N LEU A 16 13.66 47.42 14.45
CA LEU A 16 12.58 46.45 14.69
C LEU A 16 12.67 45.45 13.55
N ALA A 17 13.37 44.35 13.83
CA ALA A 17 13.29 43.15 13.03
C ALA A 17 11.80 42.85 12.78
N LEU A 18 11.42 42.74 11.51
CA LEU A 18 10.14 42.17 11.11
C LEU A 18 10.06 40.78 11.74
N PRO A 19 9.07 40.49 12.61
CA PRO A 19 8.86 39.14 13.06
C PRO A 19 8.51 38.29 11.84
N SER A 20 9.25 37.20 11.69
CA SER A 20 9.09 36.14 10.69
C SER A 20 7.63 35.73 10.57
N LEU A 21 6.96 36.23 9.54
CA LEU A 21 5.59 35.91 9.12
C LEU A 21 5.50 34.47 8.59
N LEU A 22 5.66 33.46 9.44
CA LEU A 22 5.42 32.06 9.03
C LEU A 22 5.13 31.08 10.17
N HIS A 23 4.76 31.54 11.38
CA HIS A 23 4.46 30.64 12.51
C HIS A 23 3.09 30.82 13.16
N ASP A 24 2.19 31.64 12.60
CA ASP A 24 0.94 31.98 13.30
C ASP A 24 -0.35 31.77 12.50
N LEU A 25 -0.36 30.79 11.59
CA LEU A 25 -1.60 30.35 10.93
C LEU A 25 -2.40 29.33 11.75
N LEU A 26 -1.76 28.65 12.72
CA LEU A 26 -2.43 27.65 13.55
C LEU A 26 -3.03 28.24 14.84
N GLN A 27 -2.50 29.34 15.39
CA GLN A 27 -3.10 29.99 16.56
C GLN A 27 -4.29 30.91 16.20
N LEU A 28 -4.36 31.37 14.95
CA LEU A 28 -5.48 32.17 14.46
C LEU A 28 -6.81 31.38 14.42
N ALA A 29 -6.72 30.05 14.28
CA ALA A 29 -7.88 29.16 14.27
C ALA A 29 -8.50 29.00 15.66
N ASP A 30 -7.69 29.05 16.71
CA ASP A 30 -8.17 28.95 18.10
C ASP A 30 -8.67 30.29 18.62
N LEU A 31 -8.09 31.40 18.19
CA LEU A 31 -8.56 32.75 18.56
C LEU A 31 -9.94 33.11 17.96
N LEU A 32 -10.32 32.49 16.84
CA LEU A 32 -11.60 32.70 16.16
C LEU A 32 -12.73 31.77 16.65
N ARG A 33 -12.41 30.80 17.51
CA ARG A 33 -13.37 29.78 17.98
C ARG A 33 -14.32 30.32 19.06
N ASP A 34 -13.89 31.34 19.82
CA ASP A 34 -14.61 31.89 20.97
C ASP A 34 -15.41 33.17 20.68
N LEU A 35 -15.48 33.61 19.41
CA LEU A 35 -16.31 34.75 19.00
C LEU A 35 -17.73 34.27 18.65
N PRO A 36 -18.77 34.66 19.43
CA PRO A 36 -20.14 34.24 19.16
C PRO A 36 -20.61 34.87 17.85
N GLY A 37 -20.82 34.04 16.83
CA GLY A 37 -21.33 34.46 15.52
C GLY A 37 -20.45 34.12 14.32
N ILE A 38 -19.26 33.52 14.49
CA ILE A 38 -18.34 33.21 13.37
C ILE A 38 -18.50 31.78 12.83
N GLY A 39 -19.29 30.93 13.49
CA GLY A 39 -19.55 29.54 13.04
C GLY A 39 -20.15 29.41 11.63
N TRP A 40 -20.59 30.51 11.01
CA TRP A 40 -21.22 30.52 9.68
C TRP A 40 -20.30 30.96 8.53
N LEU A 41 -19.06 31.40 8.81
CA LEU A 41 -18.15 31.91 7.78
C LEU A 41 -17.36 30.83 7.03
N PHE A 42 -17.29 29.59 7.54
CA PHE A 42 -16.45 28.54 6.94
C PHE A 42 -17.17 27.59 5.95
N ASN A 43 -18.43 27.87 5.58
CA ASN A 43 -19.16 27.12 4.55
C ASN A 43 -20.00 28.00 3.60
N MET A 44 -19.57 29.25 3.37
CA MET A 44 -20.20 30.09 2.34
C MET A 44 -19.57 29.76 0.99
N GLY A 45 -20.34 29.07 0.17
CA GLY A 45 -19.94 28.48 -1.10
C GLY A 45 -19.16 29.43 -2.01
N GLY A 46 -17.93 29.04 -2.34
CA GLY A 46 -17.34 29.42 -3.61
C GLY A 46 -18.24 28.95 -4.77
N PRO A 47 -18.12 29.55 -5.96
CA PRO A 47 -19.02 29.30 -7.08
C PRO A 47 -19.19 27.79 -7.33
N MET A 48 -20.46 27.35 -7.45
CA MET A 48 -20.90 25.96 -7.66
C MET A 48 -20.25 25.28 -8.89
N SER A 49 -19.54 26.04 -9.72
CA SER A 49 -18.76 25.56 -10.87
C SER A 49 -17.43 24.89 -10.51
N ARG A 50 -16.98 24.93 -9.24
CA ARG A 50 -15.76 24.25 -8.79
C ARG A 50 -16.05 22.98 -7.98
N ARG A 51 -16.79 22.03 -8.56
CA ARG A 51 -16.80 20.65 -8.06
C ARG A 51 -15.53 19.96 -8.54
N ARG A 52 -14.51 19.89 -7.69
CA ARG A 52 -13.33 19.07 -7.94
C ARG A 52 -13.55 17.69 -7.32
N THR A 53 -13.96 16.74 -8.14
CA THR A 53 -13.93 15.33 -7.77
C THR A 53 -12.52 14.82 -8.00
N GLU A 54 -11.75 14.69 -6.92
CA GLU A 54 -10.42 14.07 -6.97
C GLU A 54 -10.49 12.69 -6.33
N ARG A 55 -9.98 11.68 -7.04
CA ARG A 55 -9.87 10.34 -6.49
C ARG A 55 -8.66 10.32 -5.56
N ILE A 56 -8.89 10.46 -4.26
CA ILE A 56 -7.85 10.25 -3.25
C ILE A 56 -7.41 8.79 -3.35
N ARG A 57 -6.14 8.59 -3.71
CA ARG A 57 -5.47 7.29 -3.68
C ARG A 57 -4.41 7.35 -2.60
N SER A 58 -4.72 6.86 -1.40
CA SER A 58 -3.69 6.47 -0.44
C SER A 58 -3.41 4.98 -0.65
N THR A 59 -2.16 4.63 -0.91
CA THR A 59 -1.74 3.23 -0.93
C THR A 59 -0.56 3.10 0.02
N LEU A 60 -0.71 2.33 1.09
CA LEU A 60 0.37 2.09 2.05
C LEU A 60 1.47 1.19 1.45
N LEU A 61 1.12 0.34 0.48
CA LEU A 61 1.99 -0.72 -0.07
C LEU A 61 2.85 -0.28 -1.27
N GLY A 62 2.69 0.95 -1.73
CA GLY A 62 3.35 1.51 -2.91
C GLY A 62 3.81 2.95 -2.71
N ASN A 63 3.71 3.47 -1.47
CA ASN A 63 4.23 4.77 -1.13
C ASN A 63 5.71 4.64 -0.73
N PHE A 64 6.60 4.67 -1.73
CA PHE A 64 8.05 4.66 -1.49
C PHE A 64 8.54 5.91 -0.74
N ARG A 65 7.71 6.96 -0.63
CA ARG A 65 8.06 8.22 0.05
C ARG A 65 7.77 8.20 1.55
N SER A 66 6.91 7.31 2.03
CA SER A 66 6.53 7.30 3.46
C SER A 66 7.58 6.67 4.37
N GLY A 67 8.67 6.11 3.84
CA GLY A 67 9.71 5.43 4.64
C GLY A 67 9.26 4.12 5.30
N ILE A 68 7.95 3.90 5.45
CA ILE A 68 7.32 2.66 5.95
C ILE A 68 7.62 1.52 4.97
N LYS A 69 8.60 0.67 5.31
CA LYS A 69 8.83 -0.61 4.65
C LYS A 69 7.89 -1.63 5.27
N TRP A 70 6.89 -2.05 4.51
CA TRP A 70 6.12 -3.23 4.88
C TRP A 70 7.04 -4.45 4.80
N PRO A 71 7.15 -5.29 5.84
CA PRO A 71 7.87 -6.54 5.75
C PRO A 71 7.17 -7.42 4.71
N ARG A 72 7.66 -7.37 3.47
CA ARG A 72 7.21 -8.26 2.40
C ARG A 72 7.78 -9.63 2.72
N GLN A 73 6.91 -10.55 3.10
CA GLN A 73 7.35 -11.91 3.39
C GLN A 73 7.83 -12.61 2.12
N TYR A 74 6.99 -12.69 1.08
CA TYR A 74 7.39 -13.26 -0.21
C TYR A 74 6.39 -12.99 -1.34
N ILE A 75 6.80 -13.28 -2.58
CA ILE A 75 5.99 -13.21 -3.80
C ILE A 75 5.58 -14.64 -4.17
N VAL A 76 4.31 -14.84 -4.53
CA VAL A 76 3.78 -16.11 -5.02
C VAL A 76 3.31 -15.93 -6.44
N VAL A 77 3.83 -16.78 -7.31
CA VAL A 77 3.48 -16.82 -8.73
C VAL A 77 3.69 -18.23 -9.25
N LEU A 78 2.87 -18.63 -10.21
CA LEU A 78 3.03 -19.85 -10.97
C LEU A 78 3.26 -19.51 -12.44
N HIS A 79 4.03 -20.36 -13.11
CA HIS A 79 4.21 -20.34 -14.55
C HIS A 79 3.72 -21.68 -15.10
N PHE A 80 2.83 -21.61 -16.08
CA PHE A 80 2.22 -22.79 -16.70
C PHE A 80 2.72 -22.92 -18.15
N PRO A 81 2.88 -24.15 -18.65
CA PRO A 81 3.17 -24.37 -20.06
C PRO A 81 2.08 -23.79 -20.96
N GLU A 82 2.45 -23.37 -22.17
CA GLU A 82 1.48 -22.85 -23.14
C GLU A 82 0.48 -23.94 -23.57
N GLY A 83 -0.79 -23.56 -23.70
CA GLY A 83 -1.86 -24.44 -24.19
C GLY A 83 -2.45 -25.40 -23.14
N ILE A 84 -1.94 -25.41 -21.91
CA ILE A 84 -2.48 -26.23 -20.81
C ILE A 84 -3.34 -25.36 -19.89
N SER A 85 -4.51 -25.87 -19.49
CA SER A 85 -5.35 -25.22 -18.48
C SER A 85 -4.62 -25.19 -17.13
N PRO A 86 -4.43 -24.01 -16.50
CA PRO A 86 -3.78 -23.90 -15.19
C PRO A 86 -4.45 -24.73 -14.09
N VAL A 87 -5.78 -24.89 -14.17
CA VAL A 87 -6.55 -25.65 -13.18
C VAL A 87 -6.27 -27.15 -13.35
N GLU A 88 -6.39 -27.66 -14.57
CA GLU A 88 -6.13 -29.08 -14.89
C GLU A 88 -4.69 -29.48 -14.53
N PHE A 89 -3.72 -28.61 -14.83
CA PHE A 89 -2.32 -28.84 -14.47
C PHE A 89 -2.11 -29.03 -12.96
N VAL A 90 -2.75 -28.19 -12.14
CA VAL A 90 -2.63 -28.27 -10.68
C VAL A 90 -3.43 -29.45 -10.12
N GLU A 91 -4.56 -29.79 -10.71
CA GLU A 91 -5.34 -30.98 -10.34
C GLU A 91 -4.55 -32.27 -10.63
N GLU A 92 -3.90 -32.39 -11.78
CA GLU A 92 -3.01 -33.51 -12.09
C GLU A 92 -1.84 -33.60 -11.08
N LEU A 93 -1.29 -32.45 -10.69
CA LEU A 93 -0.23 -32.37 -9.69
C LEU A 93 -0.68 -32.79 -8.29
N LEU A 94 -1.92 -32.43 -7.93
CA LEU A 94 -2.56 -32.83 -6.68
C LEU A 94 -2.73 -34.35 -6.62
N GLU A 95 -3.20 -34.96 -7.71
CA GLU A 95 -3.36 -36.41 -7.83
C GLU A 95 -2.00 -37.13 -7.79
N LYS A 96 -0.98 -36.63 -8.49
CA LYS A 96 0.39 -37.15 -8.43
C LYS A 96 0.97 -37.11 -7.02
N SER A 97 0.58 -36.11 -6.23
CA SER A 97 0.99 -35.96 -4.83
C SER A 97 0.20 -36.86 -3.87
N GLY A 98 -0.77 -37.63 -4.38
CA GLY A 98 -1.57 -38.60 -3.62
C GLY A 98 -2.76 -37.97 -2.89
N PHE A 99 -3.15 -36.74 -3.20
CA PHE A 99 -4.30 -36.08 -2.58
C PHE A 99 -5.52 -36.11 -3.50
N SER A 100 -6.69 -36.38 -2.94
CA SER A 100 -7.94 -36.38 -3.73
C SER A 100 -8.57 -35.00 -3.79
N THR A 101 -8.31 -34.14 -2.79
CA THR A 101 -8.91 -32.80 -2.72
C THR A 101 -7.90 -31.74 -2.27
N PRO A 102 -8.04 -30.47 -2.69
CA PRO A 102 -7.18 -29.38 -2.23
C PRO A 102 -7.25 -29.16 -0.72
N VAL A 103 -8.41 -29.46 -0.11
CA VAL A 103 -8.64 -29.36 1.34
C VAL A 103 -7.87 -30.42 2.10
N GLU A 104 -7.72 -31.62 1.53
CA GLU A 104 -6.89 -32.68 2.10
C GLU A 104 -5.42 -32.28 2.05
N ALA A 105 -4.92 -31.85 0.88
CA ALA A 105 -3.53 -31.37 0.75
C ALA A 105 -3.20 -30.23 1.72
N LEU A 106 -4.16 -29.34 1.98
CA LEU A 106 -4.02 -28.28 2.99
C LEU A 106 -3.72 -28.82 4.40
N LYS A 107 -4.47 -29.85 4.83
CA LYS A 107 -4.34 -30.42 6.18
C LYS A 107 -2.98 -31.06 6.41
N HIS A 108 -2.36 -31.56 5.34
CA HIS A 108 -1.05 -32.20 5.39
C HIS A 108 0.11 -31.20 5.34
N ARG A 109 -0.15 -29.90 5.10
CA ARG A 109 0.89 -28.86 5.03
C ARG A 109 0.96 -28.02 6.30
N THR A 110 2.16 -27.91 6.84
CA THR A 110 2.49 -27.02 7.99
C THR A 110 3.36 -25.83 7.58
N ASP A 111 3.76 -25.76 6.31
CA ASP A 111 4.73 -24.82 5.73
C ASP A 111 4.07 -23.61 5.03
N LEU A 112 2.75 -23.46 5.18
CA LEU A 112 1.99 -22.32 4.69
C LEU A 112 2.09 -21.13 5.67
N PRO A 113 1.90 -19.87 5.22
CA PRO A 113 1.93 -18.72 6.11
C PRO A 113 0.92 -18.84 7.23
N ALA A 114 1.41 -18.70 8.46
CA ALA A 114 0.55 -18.62 9.62
C ALA A 114 -0.17 -17.26 9.65
N GLY A 115 -1.48 -17.29 9.88
CA GLY A 115 -2.29 -16.09 10.09
C GLY A 115 -2.61 -15.30 8.82
N MET A 116 -3.36 -14.22 9.03
CA MET A 116 -3.88 -13.37 7.96
C MET A 116 -2.79 -12.48 7.37
N HIS A 117 -2.68 -12.47 6.04
CA HIS A 117 -1.74 -11.61 5.32
C HIS A 117 -2.48 -10.70 4.36
N TYR A 118 -2.00 -9.47 4.19
CA TYR A 118 -2.47 -8.64 3.08
C TYR A 118 -1.93 -9.19 1.77
N CYS A 119 -2.83 -9.35 0.80
CA CYS A 119 -2.53 -9.86 -0.53
C CYS A 119 -2.65 -8.72 -1.53
N HIS A 120 -1.56 -8.40 -2.21
CA HIS A 120 -1.54 -7.39 -3.27
C HIS A 120 -1.15 -8.01 -4.61
N THR A 121 -1.96 -7.81 -5.63
CA THR A 121 -1.61 -8.23 -6.99
C THR A 121 -0.38 -7.47 -7.47
N LYS A 122 0.62 -8.20 -7.94
CA LYS A 122 1.83 -7.67 -8.55
C LYS A 122 1.74 -7.78 -10.06
N LYS A 123 2.21 -6.74 -10.73
CA LYS A 123 2.48 -6.79 -12.17
C LYS A 123 3.94 -7.22 -12.31
N LEU A 124 4.13 -8.40 -12.88
CA LEU A 124 5.42 -8.97 -13.22
C LEU A 124 5.40 -9.25 -14.72
N ASP A 125 6.53 -9.02 -15.39
CA ASP A 125 6.71 -9.46 -16.76
C ASP A 125 6.91 -10.99 -16.84
N ILE A 126 6.94 -11.55 -18.06
CA ILE A 126 7.02 -13.00 -18.26
C ILE A 126 8.35 -13.55 -17.71
N ASP A 127 9.46 -12.86 -17.93
CA ASP A 127 10.80 -13.28 -17.52
C ASP A 127 10.95 -13.29 -16.00
N GLU A 128 10.40 -12.28 -15.32
CA GLU A 128 10.32 -12.20 -13.85
C GLU A 128 9.46 -13.32 -13.28
N LYS A 129 8.31 -13.61 -13.91
CA LYS A 129 7.46 -14.72 -13.48
C LYS A 129 8.21 -16.04 -13.56
N GLN A 130 8.89 -16.31 -14.68
CA GLN A 130 9.66 -17.55 -14.86
C GLN A 130 10.80 -17.68 -13.85
N ARG A 131 11.50 -16.58 -13.53
CA ARG A 131 12.60 -16.58 -12.57
C ARG A 131 12.15 -16.84 -11.12
N ILE A 132 10.96 -16.38 -10.75
CA ILE A 132 10.43 -16.47 -9.38
C ILE A 132 9.57 -17.73 -9.20
N ALA A 133 8.94 -18.23 -10.27
CA ALA A 133 8.06 -19.38 -10.19
C ALA A 133 8.80 -20.62 -9.67
N PRO A 134 8.15 -21.40 -8.77
CA PRO A 134 8.72 -22.63 -8.27
C PRO A 134 8.93 -23.64 -9.40
N GLN A 135 9.93 -24.51 -9.24
CA GLN A 135 10.35 -25.47 -10.27
C GLN A 135 10.04 -26.92 -9.89
N THR A 136 9.79 -27.20 -8.60
CA THR A 136 9.47 -28.54 -8.12
C THR A 136 7.97 -28.72 -7.96
N ASP A 137 7.49 -29.93 -8.21
CA ASP A 137 6.08 -30.30 -8.08
C ASP A 137 5.50 -29.93 -6.69
N ASP A 138 6.27 -30.18 -5.62
CA ASP A 138 5.87 -29.83 -4.26
C ASP A 138 5.69 -28.32 -4.07
N GLU A 139 6.67 -27.52 -4.50
CA GLU A 139 6.61 -26.06 -4.35
C GLU A 139 5.54 -25.43 -5.26
N ILE A 140 5.30 -26.00 -6.43
CA ILE A 140 4.22 -25.60 -7.33
C ILE A 140 2.88 -25.85 -6.66
N LEU A 141 2.66 -27.04 -6.10
CA LEU A 141 1.43 -27.36 -5.37
C LEU A 141 1.25 -26.44 -4.17
N ARG A 142 2.33 -26.19 -3.41
CA ARG A 142 2.34 -25.23 -2.30
C ARG A 142 1.90 -23.83 -2.74
N ALA A 143 2.49 -23.31 -3.81
CA ALA A 143 2.16 -22.00 -4.35
C ALA A 143 0.71 -21.95 -4.86
N ALA A 144 0.22 -23.02 -5.48
CA ALA A 144 -1.17 -23.15 -5.91
C ALA A 144 -2.15 -23.11 -4.74
N LEU A 145 -1.85 -23.81 -3.64
CA LEU A 145 -2.65 -23.76 -2.41
C LEU A 145 -2.69 -22.33 -1.84
N ILE A 146 -1.54 -21.65 -1.77
CA ILE A 146 -1.48 -20.26 -1.31
C ILE A 146 -2.33 -19.34 -2.20
N LEU A 147 -2.19 -19.43 -3.51
CA LEU A 147 -2.97 -18.64 -4.47
C LEU A 147 -4.47 -18.93 -4.39
N GLY A 148 -4.84 -20.17 -4.09
CA GLY A 148 -6.22 -20.60 -3.89
C GLY A 148 -6.82 -20.13 -2.57
N LEU A 149 -6.01 -19.93 -1.53
CA LEU A 149 -6.41 -19.33 -0.24
C LEU A 149 -6.50 -17.80 -0.30
N CYS A 150 -5.77 -17.16 -1.22
CA CYS A 150 -5.80 -15.71 -1.42
C CYS A 150 -7.17 -15.25 -1.94
N GLY A 151 -7.82 -14.33 -1.23
CA GLY A 151 -8.92 -13.52 -1.74
C GLY A 151 -8.44 -12.35 -2.62
N PRO A 152 -9.31 -11.36 -2.89
CA PRO A 152 -8.91 -10.15 -3.62
C PRO A 152 -7.87 -9.30 -2.87
N ASN A 153 -7.99 -9.22 -1.54
CA ASN A 153 -7.18 -8.31 -0.71
C ASN A 153 -6.41 -9.00 0.42
N PHE A 154 -6.76 -10.23 0.78
CA PHE A 154 -6.15 -10.93 1.93
C PHE A 154 -5.99 -12.42 1.65
N TYR A 155 -4.93 -12.99 2.21
CA TYR A 155 -4.72 -14.41 2.39
C TYR A 155 -5.17 -14.81 3.79
N SER A 156 -5.77 -15.99 3.92
CA SER A 156 -6.22 -16.58 5.18
C SER A 156 -6.02 -18.09 5.13
N PRO A 157 -5.34 -18.71 6.09
CA PRO A 157 -5.19 -20.16 6.14
C PRO A 157 -6.51 -20.89 6.46
N ASP A 158 -7.47 -20.21 7.10
CA ASP A 158 -8.76 -20.81 7.52
C ASP A 158 -9.82 -20.84 6.42
N ARG A 159 -9.50 -20.33 5.22
CA ARG A 159 -10.43 -20.31 4.08
C ARG A 159 -10.39 -21.62 3.31
N THR A 160 -11.49 -21.94 2.64
CA THR A 160 -11.50 -23.00 1.63
C THR A 160 -10.65 -22.58 0.43
N VAL A 161 -9.83 -23.51 -0.06
CA VAL A 161 -9.05 -23.34 -1.31
C VAL A 161 -10.01 -23.27 -2.48
N ILE A 162 -9.86 -22.24 -3.30
CA ILE A 162 -10.60 -22.11 -4.56
C ILE A 162 -9.58 -21.93 -5.67
N TRP A 163 -9.55 -22.88 -6.60
CA TRP A 163 -8.76 -22.77 -7.82
C TRP A 163 -9.64 -22.32 -8.97
N THR A 164 -9.25 -21.19 -9.54
CA THR A 164 -9.75 -20.70 -10.82
C THR A 164 -8.56 -20.22 -11.61
N GLU A 165 -8.69 -20.20 -12.92
CA GLU A 165 -7.64 -19.72 -13.82
C GLU A 165 -7.11 -18.33 -13.40
N GLY A 166 -8.01 -17.39 -13.07
CA GLY A 166 -7.64 -16.05 -12.61
C GLY A 166 -6.91 -16.01 -11.26
N ARG A 167 -7.13 -17.00 -10.36
CA ARG A 167 -6.39 -17.08 -9.09
C ARG A 167 -5.01 -17.69 -9.27
N LEU A 168 -4.86 -18.65 -10.18
CA LEU A 168 -3.61 -19.36 -10.41
C LEU A 168 -2.62 -18.56 -11.28
N THR A 169 -3.12 -17.77 -12.22
CA THR A 169 -2.30 -17.01 -13.19
C THR A 169 -1.82 -15.64 -12.69
N ARG A 170 -2.39 -15.14 -11.59
CA ARG A 170 -1.96 -13.87 -10.97
C ARG A 170 -0.66 -14.03 -10.18
N ALA A 171 0.11 -12.96 -10.10
CA ALA A 171 1.20 -12.83 -9.16
C ALA A 171 0.72 -12.03 -7.94
N VAL A 172 1.01 -12.52 -6.74
CA VAL A 172 0.62 -11.83 -5.49
C VAL A 172 1.83 -11.66 -4.57
N GLY A 173 1.92 -10.50 -3.93
CA GLY A 173 2.80 -10.29 -2.78
C GLY A 173 2.02 -10.48 -1.49
N LEU A 174 2.58 -11.24 -0.55
CA LEU A 174 2.04 -11.39 0.81
C LEU A 174 2.80 -10.50 1.78
N TYR A 175 2.03 -9.78 2.58
CA TYR A 175 2.53 -8.79 3.54
C TYR A 175 1.92 -9.05 4.92
N GLN A 176 2.76 -9.02 5.95
CA GLN A 176 2.26 -9.13 7.32
C GLN A 176 1.59 -7.81 7.73
N PRO A 177 0.40 -7.87 8.35
CA PRO A 177 -0.32 -6.69 8.83
C PRO A 177 0.19 -6.18 10.20
N THR A 178 1.11 -6.90 10.84
CA THR A 178 1.70 -6.58 12.15
C THR A 178 3.21 -6.37 12.04
N GLY A 179 3.86 -5.93 13.13
CA GLY A 179 5.31 -5.65 13.14
C GLY A 179 5.71 -4.26 12.63
N PHE A 180 4.78 -3.30 12.56
CA PHE A 180 5.06 -1.91 12.15
C PHE A 180 5.64 -1.04 13.26
N TYR A 181 5.35 -1.38 14.52
CA TYR A 181 5.70 -0.59 15.71
C TYR A 181 6.39 -1.44 16.78
N GLU A 182 6.82 -2.64 16.41
CA GLU A 182 7.51 -3.57 17.29
C GLU A 182 9.01 -3.43 17.02
N ASP A 183 9.63 -2.46 17.72
CA ASP A 183 11.09 -2.37 17.91
C ASP A 183 11.49 -3.15 19.17
#